data_AF-A0A351AWJ0-F1
#
_entry.id   AF-A0A351AWJ0-F1
#
_cell.length_a   1.000
_cell.length_b   1.000
_cell.length_c   1.000
_cell.angle_alpha   90.00
_cell.angle_beta   90.00
_cell.angle_gamma   90.00
#
_symmetry.space_group_name_H-M   'P 1'
#
loop_
_entity.id
_entity.type
_entity.pdbx_description
1 polymer ?
#
loop_
_entity_poly.entity_id
_entity_poly.type
_entity_poly.pdbx_seq_one_letter_code
_entity_poly.pdbx_strand_id
1 'polypeptide(L)'
;ADFIERTGLRAVTGYMGYFMLGYFLYSKKDNMSKKTETAIYVIGILMLFATIAAECFISEGLRKTDFVKQYMKPNVILYSAAIYTFFVTKMSKIHYSERTRKVFAVFTECGFGVYCIHAILNEFVPTPVIKSLPFITSLLRVACLYVLSLALTWLIRKIPFVGKKIT
;
A
#
# COMPACT_ATOMS: atom_id res chain seq x y z
N ALA A 1 5.18 -30.88 -4.37
CA ALA A 1 4.60 -29.58 -4.78
C ALA A 1 3.16 -29.43 -4.27
N ASP A 2 2.31 -30.45 -4.44
CA ASP A 2 0.87 -30.42 -4.17
C ASP A 2 0.47 -30.10 -2.70
N PHE A 3 1.22 -30.57 -1.68
CA PHE A 3 0.90 -30.31 -0.27
C PHE A 3 1.07 -28.84 0.15
N ILE A 4 2.15 -28.19 -0.27
CA ILE A 4 2.45 -26.79 0.08
C ILE A 4 1.46 -25.83 -0.60
N GLU A 5 0.99 -26.19 -1.79
CA GLU A 5 0.03 -25.41 -2.56
C GLU A 5 -1.38 -25.53 -1.98
N ARG A 6 -1.81 -26.75 -1.60
CA ARG A 6 -3.13 -26.98 -0.97
C ARG A 6 -3.27 -26.42 0.43
N THR A 7 -2.18 -26.32 1.18
CA THR A 7 -2.19 -25.81 2.57
C THR A 7 -2.01 -24.29 2.66
N GLY A 8 -1.78 -23.60 1.55
CA GLY A 8 -1.47 -22.16 1.56
C GLY A 8 -0.16 -21.79 2.25
N LEU A 9 0.67 -22.79 2.61
CA LEU A 9 1.92 -22.61 3.35
C LEU A 9 2.90 -21.70 2.63
N ARG A 10 2.83 -21.63 1.29
CA ARG A 10 3.64 -20.71 0.48
C ARG A 10 3.30 -19.24 0.75
N ALA A 11 2.02 -18.91 0.97
CA ALA A 11 1.62 -17.56 1.35
C ALA A 11 2.11 -17.25 2.78
N VAL A 12 1.88 -18.15 3.73
CA VAL A 12 2.29 -17.97 5.13
C VAL A 12 3.81 -17.77 5.26
N THR A 13 4.59 -18.61 4.57
CA THR A 13 6.07 -18.51 4.59
C THR A 13 6.61 -17.32 3.80
N GLY A 14 5.96 -16.93 2.69
CA GLY A 14 6.34 -15.74 1.93
C GLY A 14 6.12 -14.43 2.71
N TYR A 15 4.93 -14.25 3.28
CA TYR A 15 4.62 -13.04 4.07
C TYR A 15 5.34 -13.00 5.42
N MET A 16 5.77 -14.14 5.97
CA MET A 16 6.63 -14.17 7.16
C MET A 16 7.91 -13.32 6.97
N GLY A 17 8.46 -13.29 5.75
CA GLY A 17 9.61 -12.46 5.42
C GLY A 17 9.36 -10.96 5.64
N TYR A 18 8.14 -10.47 5.32
CA TYR A 18 7.75 -9.08 5.59
C TYR A 18 7.71 -8.77 7.08
N PHE A 19 7.16 -9.68 7.90
CA PHE A 19 7.12 -9.50 9.35
C PHE A 19 8.52 -9.50 9.97
N MET A 20 9.38 -10.44 9.56
CA MET A 20 10.76 -10.52 10.03
C MET A 20 11.57 -9.29 9.63
N LEU A 21 11.46 -8.85 8.38
CA LEU A 21 12.14 -7.66 7.88
C LEU A 21 11.67 -6.39 8.60
N GLY A 22 10.35 -6.24 8.78
CA GLY A 22 9.76 -5.14 9.54
C GLY A 22 10.26 -5.11 10.99
N TYR A 23 10.25 -6.27 11.66
CA TYR A 23 10.78 -6.39 13.03
C TYR A 23 12.27 -6.00 13.10
N PHE A 24 13.08 -6.47 12.14
CA PHE A 24 14.50 -6.13 12.08
C PHE A 24 14.72 -4.61 11.94
N LEU A 25 14.04 -3.99 10.96
CA LEU A 25 14.11 -2.54 10.72
C LEU A 25 13.65 -1.74 11.94
N TYR A 26 12.57 -2.17 12.58
CA TYR A 26 12.06 -1.55 13.81
C TYR A 26 13.06 -1.67 14.97
N SER A 27 13.62 -2.86 15.20
CA SER A 27 14.60 -3.11 16.28
C SER A 27 15.87 -2.25 16.14
N LYS A 28 16.21 -1.87 14.91
CA LYS A 28 17.39 -1.05 14.60
C LYS A 28 17.07 0.43 14.41
N LYS A 29 15.81 0.86 14.51
CA LYS A 29 15.36 2.22 14.15
C LYS A 29 16.13 3.35 14.86
N ASP A 30 16.57 3.11 16.11
CA ASP A 30 17.28 4.11 16.92
C ASP A 30 18.82 4.02 16.80
N ASN A 31 19.35 2.89 16.33
CA ASN A 31 20.78 2.61 16.23
C ASN A 31 21.28 2.46 14.78
N MET A 32 20.42 2.69 13.79
CA MET A 32 20.77 2.53 12.39
C MET A 32 21.75 3.61 11.94
N SER A 33 22.85 3.20 11.29
CA SER A 33 23.81 4.15 10.75
C SER A 33 23.19 4.98 9.63
N LYS A 34 23.61 6.25 9.51
CA LYS A 34 23.17 7.13 8.42
C LYS A 34 23.47 6.54 7.03
N LYS A 35 24.59 5.82 6.88
CA LYS A 35 24.95 5.15 5.62
C LYS A 35 23.95 4.06 5.23
N THR A 36 23.58 3.23 6.20
CA THR A 36 22.59 2.15 6.01
C THR A 36 21.21 2.72 5.71
N GLU A 37 20.77 3.72 6.48
CA GLU A 37 19.49 4.40 6.26
C GLU A 37 19.42 5.01 4.85
N THR A 38 20.44 5.75 4.44
CA THR A 38 20.51 6.33 3.09
C THR A 38 20.52 5.25 2.00
N ALA A 39 21.27 4.16 2.19
CA ALA A 39 21.28 3.06 1.22
C ALA A 39 19.90 2.44 1.04
N ILE A 40 19.16 2.19 2.13
CA ILE A 40 17.78 1.68 2.08
C ILE A 40 16.89 2.64 1.27
N TYR A 41 16.97 3.94 1.52
CA TYR A 41 16.16 4.92 0.78
C TYR A 41 16.53 5.01 -0.69
N VAL A 42 17.82 5.07 -1.03
CA VAL A 42 18.28 5.14 -2.42
C VAL A 42 17.85 3.89 -3.17
N ILE A 43 18.08 2.70 -2.62
CA ILE A 43 17.66 1.44 -3.23
C ILE A 43 16.13 1.41 -3.38
N GLY A 44 15.37 1.77 -2.34
CA GLY A 44 13.91 1.78 -2.39
C GLY A 44 13.35 2.73 -3.45
N ILE A 45 13.90 3.94 -3.55
CA ILE A 45 13.50 4.92 -4.58
C ILE A 45 13.84 4.40 -5.98
N LEU A 46 15.05 3.87 -6.18
CA LEU A 46 15.46 3.26 -7.45
C LEU A 46 14.53 2.11 -7.85
N MET A 47 14.18 1.22 -6.90
CA MET A 47 13.28 0.10 -7.15
C MET A 47 11.85 0.54 -7.43
N LEU A 48 11.37 1.62 -6.81
CA LEU A 48 10.05 2.19 -7.11
C LEU A 48 10.01 2.74 -8.54
N PHE A 49 11.01 3.54 -8.94
CA PHE A 49 11.09 4.05 -10.32
C PHE A 49 11.28 2.94 -11.34
N ALA A 50 12.10 1.92 -11.02
CA ALA A 50 12.25 0.74 -11.86
C ALA A 50 10.94 -0.03 -12.01
N THR A 51 10.13 -0.12 -10.95
CA THR A 51 8.79 -0.74 -10.98
C THR A 51 7.85 0.02 -11.92
N ILE A 52 7.80 1.35 -11.80
CA ILE A 52 6.98 2.21 -12.67
C ILE A 52 7.43 2.09 -14.13
N ALA A 53 8.74 2.15 -14.38
CA ALA A 53 9.29 2.00 -15.73
C ALA A 53 8.97 0.61 -16.30
N ALA A 54 9.22 -0.46 -15.55
CA ALA A 54 8.94 -1.82 -15.99
C ALA A 54 7.45 -2.04 -16.30
N GLU A 55 6.54 -1.46 -15.50
CA GLU A 55 5.10 -1.51 -15.77
C GLU A 55 4.72 -0.84 -17.11
N CYS A 56 5.46 0.20 -17.53
CA CYS A 56 5.26 0.86 -18.82
C CYS A 56 5.79 0.04 -20.01
N PHE A 57 6.80 -0.81 -19.82
CA PHE A 57 7.46 -1.56 -20.89
C PHE A 57 7.05 -3.03 -20.99
N ILE A 58 6.34 -3.57 -19.98
CA ILE A 58 5.96 -4.98 -19.96
C ILE A 58 4.77 -5.28 -20.89
N SER A 59 4.65 -6.52 -21.34
CA SER A 59 3.56 -6.95 -22.21
C SER A 59 2.20 -6.90 -21.50
N GLU A 60 1.12 -6.71 -22.26
CA GLU A 60 -0.24 -6.60 -21.70
C GLU A 60 -0.65 -7.84 -20.89
N GLY A 61 -0.22 -9.04 -21.29
CA GLY A 61 -0.51 -10.28 -20.56
C GLY A 61 0.13 -10.31 -19.17
N LEU A 62 1.38 -9.84 -19.05
CA LEU A 62 2.05 -9.74 -17.75
C LEU A 62 1.51 -8.57 -16.91
N ARG A 63 1.08 -7.50 -17.56
CA ARG A 63 0.42 -6.38 -16.89
C ARG A 63 -0.92 -6.78 -16.26
N LYS A 64 -1.71 -7.63 -16.95
CA LYS A 64 -2.99 -8.17 -16.43
C LYS A 64 -2.83 -9.04 -15.18
N THR A 65 -1.65 -9.62 -14.97
CA THR A 65 -1.34 -10.45 -13.79
C THR A 65 -0.59 -9.67 -12.70
N ASP A 66 -0.50 -8.35 -12.86
CA ASP A 66 0.25 -7.44 -11.98
C ASP A 66 1.69 -7.90 -11.72
N PHE A 67 2.32 -8.56 -12.69
CA PHE A 67 3.55 -9.33 -12.50
C PHE A 67 4.67 -8.54 -11.79
N VAL A 68 4.91 -7.29 -12.20
CA VAL A 68 5.96 -6.43 -11.64
C VAL A 68 5.62 -5.96 -10.21
N LYS A 69 4.32 -5.92 -9.88
CA LYS A 69 3.78 -5.36 -8.63
C LYS A 69 3.39 -6.43 -7.61
N GLN A 70 3.60 -7.72 -7.91
CA GLN A 70 3.32 -8.82 -6.97
C GLN A 70 4.12 -8.65 -5.68
N TYR A 71 3.47 -8.87 -4.52
CA TYR A 71 4.05 -8.59 -3.21
C TYR A 71 5.38 -9.31 -2.93
N MET A 72 5.59 -10.51 -3.45
CA MET A 72 6.82 -11.27 -3.21
C MET A 72 7.98 -10.88 -4.14
N LYS A 73 7.80 -9.87 -5.00
CA LYS A 73 8.86 -9.43 -5.90
C LYS A 73 9.89 -8.57 -5.15
N PRO A 74 11.19 -8.73 -5.46
CA PRO A 74 12.25 -8.05 -4.72
C PRO A 74 12.13 -6.53 -4.80
N ASN A 75 11.73 -5.97 -5.95
CA ASN A 75 11.47 -4.54 -6.08
C ASN A 75 10.40 -4.06 -5.09
N VAL A 76 9.30 -4.81 -4.94
CA VAL A 76 8.20 -4.49 -4.02
C VAL A 76 8.65 -4.57 -2.56
N ILE A 77 9.39 -5.61 -2.20
CA ILE A 77 9.98 -5.76 -0.86
C ILE A 77 10.90 -4.56 -0.54
N LEU A 78 11.78 -4.19 -1.47
CA LEU A 78 12.79 -3.16 -1.25
C LEU A 78 12.18 -1.76 -1.09
N TYR A 79 11.27 -1.33 -1.97
CA TYR A 79 10.64 -0.02 -1.78
C TYR A 79 9.68 -0.02 -0.58
N SER A 80 9.03 -1.14 -0.27
CA SER A 80 8.18 -1.25 0.94
C SER A 80 9.00 -1.13 2.22
N ALA A 81 10.18 -1.76 2.26
CA ALA A 81 11.12 -1.65 3.36
C ALA A 81 11.61 -0.20 3.54
N ALA A 82 11.87 0.52 2.44
CA ALA A 82 12.25 1.93 2.50
C ALA A 82 11.13 2.81 3.05
N ILE A 83 9.89 2.63 2.58
CA ILE A 83 8.73 3.35 3.10
C ILE A 83 8.55 3.04 4.60
N TYR A 84 8.57 1.77 4.99
CA TYR A 84 8.43 1.37 6.38
C TYR A 84 9.52 1.98 7.27
N THR A 85 10.77 1.93 6.81
CA THR A 85 11.93 2.54 7.49
C THR A 85 11.68 4.03 7.74
N PHE A 86 11.23 4.77 6.72
CA PHE A 86 10.91 6.19 6.83
C PHE A 86 9.86 6.46 7.91
N PHE A 87 8.80 5.64 7.97
CA PHE A 87 7.77 5.78 9.00
C PHE A 87 8.33 5.53 10.41
N VAL A 88 9.10 4.44 10.61
CA VAL A 88 9.59 4.09 11.96
C VAL A 88 10.76 4.94 12.43
N THR A 89 11.56 5.54 11.54
CA THR A 89 12.72 6.36 11.95
C THR A 89 12.46 7.86 11.92
N LYS A 90 11.61 8.36 11.00
CA LYS A 90 11.34 9.80 10.83
C LYS A 90 9.95 10.16 11.34
N MET A 91 8.90 9.54 10.81
CA MET A 91 7.53 9.94 11.14
C MET A 91 7.17 9.63 12.60
N SER A 92 7.69 8.54 13.16
CA SER A 92 7.46 8.16 14.57
C SER A 92 7.99 9.18 15.58
N LYS A 93 8.94 10.04 15.18
CA LYS A 93 9.58 11.04 16.05
C LYS A 93 8.86 12.39 16.02
N ILE A 94 7.88 12.56 15.13
CA ILE A 94 7.13 13.81 14.99
C ILE A 94 6.06 13.88 16.08
N HIS A 95 6.02 14.98 16.82
CA HIS A 95 4.94 15.28 17.76
C HIS A 95 3.76 15.90 17.02
N TYR A 96 2.73 15.08 16.77
CA TYR A 96 1.51 15.53 16.10
C TYR A 96 0.55 16.21 17.06
N SER A 97 -0.11 17.28 16.61
CA SER A 97 -1.19 17.94 17.36
C SER A 97 -2.36 16.97 17.62
N GLU A 98 -3.15 17.24 18.65
CA GLU A 98 -4.34 16.45 18.96
C GLU A 98 -5.32 16.41 17.76
N ARG A 99 -5.46 17.54 17.06
CA ARG A 99 -6.33 17.66 15.88
C ARG A 99 -5.85 16.74 14.76
N THR A 100 -4.54 16.73 14.48
CA THR A 100 -3.93 15.84 13.47
C THR A 100 -4.08 14.37 13.86
N ARG A 101 -3.88 14.02 15.13
CA ARG A 101 -4.09 12.65 15.63
C ARG A 101 -5.54 12.19 15.46
N LYS A 102 -6.52 13.04 15.75
CA LYS A 102 -7.94 12.75 15.54
C LYS A 102 -8.24 12.49 14.07
N VAL A 103 -7.68 13.30 13.17
CA VAL A 103 -7.83 13.10 11.73
C VAL A 103 -7.25 11.75 11.31
N PHE A 104 -6.00 11.44 11.68
CA PHE A 104 -5.38 10.15 11.35
C PHE A 104 -6.16 8.96 11.91
N ALA A 105 -6.67 9.05 13.14
CA ALA A 105 -7.52 8.00 13.72
C ALA A 105 -8.74 7.71 12.84
N VAL A 106 -9.44 8.75 12.36
CA VAL A 106 -10.58 8.58 11.45
C VAL A 106 -10.18 7.91 10.14
N PHE A 107 -9.06 8.32 9.53
CA PHE A 107 -8.56 7.69 8.31
C PHE A 107 -8.18 6.22 8.51
N THR A 108 -7.53 5.89 9.64
CA THR A 108 -7.13 4.52 9.96
C THR A 108 -8.34 3.63 10.24
N GLU A 109 -9.32 4.10 11.00
CA GLU A 109 -10.59 3.40 11.28
C GLU A 109 -11.36 3.13 9.97
N CYS A 110 -11.42 4.11 9.06
CA CYS A 110 -12.07 3.91 7.76
C CYS A 110 -11.27 3.01 6.80
N GLY A 111 -10.03 2.64 7.12
CA GLY A 111 -9.14 1.94 6.21
C GLY A 111 -9.69 0.60 5.72
N PHE A 112 -10.29 -0.20 6.61
CA PHE A 112 -10.90 -1.48 6.25
C PHE A 112 -12.14 -1.31 5.37
N GLY A 113 -13.03 -0.37 5.71
CA GLY A 113 -14.19 -0.07 4.87
C GLY A 113 -13.79 0.43 3.47
N VAL A 114 -12.77 1.29 3.37
CA VAL A 114 -12.22 1.73 2.08
C VAL A 114 -11.68 0.53 1.29
N TYR A 115 -11.00 -0.40 1.95
CA TYR A 115 -10.52 -1.64 1.32
C TYR A 115 -11.67 -2.48 0.74
N CYS A 116 -12.79 -2.63 1.44
CA CYS A 116 -13.92 -3.38 0.89
C CYS A 116 -14.64 -2.62 -0.23
N ILE A 117 -14.90 -1.32 -0.04
CA ILE A 117 -15.73 -0.53 -0.95
C ILE A 117 -15.00 -0.24 -2.26
N HIS A 118 -13.69 0.03 -2.26
CA HIS A 118 -12.98 0.36 -3.50
C HIS A 118 -13.00 -0.78 -4.50
N ALA A 119 -12.95 -2.04 -4.02
CA ALA A 119 -13.03 -3.22 -4.89
C ALA A 119 -14.37 -3.27 -5.63
N ILE A 120 -15.47 -3.02 -4.92
CA ILE A 120 -16.82 -2.94 -5.49
C ILE A 120 -16.91 -1.76 -6.46
N LEU A 121 -16.52 -0.55 -6.03
CA LEU A 121 -16.56 0.64 -6.88
C LEU A 121 -15.73 0.51 -8.15
N ASN A 122 -14.63 -0.24 -8.11
CA ASN A 122 -13.79 -0.44 -9.29
C ASN A 122 -14.51 -1.20 -10.42
N GLU A 123 -15.56 -1.97 -10.10
CA GLU A 123 -16.41 -2.64 -11.10
C GLU A 123 -17.45 -1.68 -11.71
N PHE A 124 -17.94 -0.70 -10.95
CA PHE A 124 -19.05 0.17 -11.37
C PHE A 124 -18.62 1.54 -11.87
N VAL A 125 -17.48 2.08 -11.41
CA VAL A 125 -17.02 3.42 -11.77
C VAL A 125 -16.26 3.37 -13.10
N PRO A 126 -16.79 3.97 -14.18
CA PRO A 126 -16.12 3.96 -15.47
C PRO A 126 -14.84 4.78 -15.41
N THR A 127 -13.84 4.37 -16.19
CA THR A 127 -12.57 5.10 -16.31
C THR A 127 -12.81 6.44 -17.00
N PRO A 128 -12.51 7.60 -16.38
CA PRO A 128 -12.57 8.88 -17.09
C PRO A 128 -11.48 8.88 -18.17
N VAL A 129 -11.88 8.88 -19.44
CA VAL A 129 -10.95 8.78 -20.58
C VAL A 129 -10.50 10.18 -21.01
N ILE A 130 -9.45 10.71 -20.37
CA ILE A 130 -8.68 11.85 -20.92
C ILE A 130 -7.61 11.27 -21.84
N LYS A 131 -7.95 11.09 -23.12
CA LYS A 131 -7.10 10.42 -24.13
C LYS A 131 -5.71 11.03 -24.27
N SER A 132 -5.56 12.33 -23.98
CA SER A 132 -4.30 13.05 -24.14
C SER A 132 -3.24 12.72 -23.08
N LEU A 133 -3.62 12.23 -21.89
CA LEU A 133 -2.69 12.03 -20.76
C LEU A 133 -3.07 10.77 -19.94
N PRO A 134 -2.67 9.56 -20.39
CA PRO A 134 -3.08 8.30 -19.76
C PRO A 134 -2.61 8.15 -18.31
N PHE A 135 -1.42 8.67 -17.98
CA PHE A 135 -0.93 8.66 -16.60
C PHE A 135 -1.83 9.49 -15.66
N ILE A 136 -2.24 10.68 -16.10
CA ILE A 136 -3.12 11.56 -15.32
C ILE A 136 -4.50 10.92 -15.16
N THR A 137 -5.04 10.26 -16.19
CA THR A 137 -6.31 9.53 -16.07
C THR A 137 -6.26 8.44 -15.00
N SER A 138 -5.14 7.70 -14.94
CA SER A 138 -4.95 6.63 -13.96
C SER A 138 -4.86 7.21 -12.54
N LEU A 139 -4.06 8.26 -12.34
CA LEU A 139 -3.92 8.90 -11.04
C LEU A 139 -5.25 9.51 -10.56
N LEU A 140 -5.97 10.19 -11.45
CA LEU A 140 -7.27 10.77 -11.16
C LEU A 140 -8.30 9.69 -10.81
N ARG A 141 -8.30 8.56 -11.52
CA ARG A 141 -9.17 7.42 -11.20
C ARG A 141 -8.89 6.87 -9.81
N VAL A 142 -7.62 6.64 -9.46
CA VAL A 142 -7.24 6.16 -8.12
C VAL A 142 -7.68 7.13 -7.04
N ALA A 143 -7.42 8.44 -7.23
CA ALA A 143 -7.84 9.47 -6.28
C ALA A 143 -9.37 9.52 -6.13
N CYS A 144 -10.11 9.50 -7.24
CA CYS A 144 -11.57 9.51 -7.25
C CYS A 144 -12.16 8.27 -6.54
N LEU A 145 -11.67 7.07 -6.87
CA LEU A 145 -12.09 5.83 -6.22
C LEU A 145 -11.81 5.86 -4.72
N TYR A 146 -10.63 6.35 -4.30
CA TYR A 146 -10.29 6.46 -2.90
C TYR A 146 -11.22 7.44 -2.16
N VAL A 147 -11.43 8.64 -2.70
CA VAL A 147 -12.32 9.65 -2.10
C VAL A 147 -13.76 9.15 -2.02
N LEU A 148 -14.27 8.52 -3.07
CA LEU A 148 -15.62 7.95 -3.08
C LEU A 148 -15.75 6.81 -2.08
N SER A 149 -14.75 5.92 -2.02
CA SER A 149 -14.71 4.82 -1.03
C SER A 149 -14.68 5.35 0.39
N LEU A 150 -13.90 6.40 0.65
CA LEU A 150 -13.80 7.03 1.95
C LEU A 150 -15.12 7.70 2.35
N ALA A 151 -15.76 8.42 1.44
CA ALA A 151 -17.04 9.07 1.66
C ALA A 151 -18.15 8.05 1.97
N LEU A 152 -18.24 6.96 1.19
CA LEU A 152 -19.20 5.88 1.44
C LEU A 152 -18.92 5.15 2.74
N THR A 153 -17.65 4.85 3.03
CA THR A 153 -17.23 4.23 4.29
C THR A 153 -17.64 5.09 5.49
N TRP A 154 -17.40 6.40 5.39
CA TRP A 154 -17.77 7.35 6.42
C TRP A 154 -19.30 7.46 6.59
N LEU A 155 -20.07 7.36 5.50
CA LEU A 155 -21.53 7.33 5.55
C LEU A 155 -22.05 6.04 6.21
N ILE A 156 -21.50 4.88 5.85
CA ILE A 156 -21.85 3.57 6.45
C ILE A 156 -21.58 3.57 7.96
N ARG A 157 -20.49 4.22 8.38
CA ARG A 157 -20.16 4.39 9.79
C ARG A 157 -21.27 5.08 10.61
N LYS A 158 -22.11 5.91 9.98
CA LYS A 158 -23.24 6.59 10.63
C LYS A 158 -24.46 5.66 10.83
N ILE A 159 -24.51 4.52 10.17
CA ILE A 159 -25.61 3.56 10.30
C ILE A 159 -25.44 2.78 11.63
N PRO A 160 -26.45 2.80 12.52
CA PRO A 160 -26.38 2.03 13.77
C PRO A 160 -26.22 0.53 13.48
N PHE A 161 -25.53 -0.20 14.36
CA PHE A 161 -25.20 -1.63 14.27
C PHE A 161 -24.14 -2.05 13.23
N VAL A 162 -24.16 -1.50 12.02
CA VAL A 162 -23.26 -1.90 10.92
C VAL A 162 -21.94 -1.13 10.96
N GLY A 163 -21.98 0.18 11.23
CA GLY A 163 -20.80 1.04 11.22
C GLY A 163 -19.66 0.52 12.10
N LYS A 164 -19.95 0.14 13.35
CA LYS A 164 -18.92 -0.32 14.31
C LYS A 164 -18.19 -1.62 13.94
N LYS A 165 -18.70 -2.42 12.98
CA LYS A 165 -18.09 -3.70 12.60
C LYS A 165 -17.17 -3.59 11.38
N ILE A 166 -17.31 -2.53 10.59
CA ILE A 166 -16.65 -2.36 9.28
C ILE A 166 -15.73 -1.11 9.26
N THR A 167 -15.86 -0.24 10.25
CA THR A 167 -15.02 0.96 10.49
C THR A 167 -14.70 1.10 11.96
#